data_AF-A0A7X4H6X3-F1
#
_entry.id   AF-A0A7X4H6X3-F1
#
_cell.length_a   1.000
_cell.length_b   1.000
_cell.length_c   1.000
_cell.angle_alpha   90.00
_cell.angle_beta   90.00
_cell.angle_gamma   90.00
#
_symmetry.space_group_name_H-M   'P 1'
#
loop_
_entity.id
_entity.type
_entity.pdbx_description
1 polymer ?
#
loop_
_entity_poly.entity_id
_entity_poly.type
_entity_poly.pdbx_seq_one_letter_code
_entity_poly.pdbx_strand_id
1 'polypeptide(L)'
;MFRTTAAGPISGVAGAAYVFGLDVGGSTNAPFASVGLPGVTFNSTVTLRADGTGSIGANAVTTHIVGNQIFSTVSAALLPSKGLAFKDYTWTVWSIDNRVQGLGRLADFAPDANITVSAVPEADSYAMLLAGLGMLGMVARRRSRKTV
;
A
#
# COMPACT_ATOMS: atom_id res chain seq x y z
N MET A 1 0.63 -2.28 -5.49
CA MET A 1 1.62 -3.32 -5.16
C MET A 1 1.87 -3.26 -3.66
N PHE A 2 1.83 -4.39 -2.95
CA PHE A 2 2.22 -4.48 -1.54
C PHE A 2 3.63 -5.02 -1.46
N ARG A 3 4.50 -4.38 -0.67
CA ARG A 3 5.89 -4.78 -0.50
C ARG A 3 6.41 -4.36 0.87
N THR A 4 7.20 -5.21 1.50
CA THR A 4 8.02 -4.86 2.66
C THR A 4 9.38 -5.54 2.58
N THR A 5 10.31 -5.08 3.41
CA THR A 5 11.68 -5.60 3.51
C THR A 5 11.95 -5.95 4.97
N ALA A 6 12.45 -7.14 5.23
CA ALA A 6 12.85 -7.60 6.55
C ALA A 6 14.36 -7.39 6.79
N ALA A 7 14.78 -7.48 8.04
CA ALA A 7 16.20 -7.42 8.41
C ALA A 7 17.00 -8.62 7.88
N GLY A 8 16.35 -9.76 7.62
CA GLY A 8 16.99 -10.99 7.14
C GLY A 8 16.21 -11.70 6.02
N PRO A 9 16.75 -12.81 5.50
CA PRO A 9 16.09 -13.60 4.46
C PRO A 9 14.71 -14.09 4.92
N ILE A 10 13.74 -14.04 4.00
CA ILE A 10 12.36 -14.44 4.30
C ILE A 10 12.07 -15.88 3.86
N SER A 11 12.66 -16.30 2.74
CA SER A 11 12.42 -17.64 2.18
C SER A 11 12.83 -18.73 3.18
N GLY A 12 11.94 -19.69 3.42
CA GLY A 12 12.18 -20.83 4.31
C GLY A 12 11.94 -20.54 5.81
N VAL A 13 11.58 -19.32 6.19
CA VAL A 13 11.22 -19.01 7.59
C VAL A 13 9.81 -19.54 7.88
N ALA A 14 9.74 -20.70 8.53
CA ALA A 14 8.48 -21.39 8.79
C ALA A 14 7.51 -20.52 9.62
N GLY A 15 6.29 -20.34 9.09
CA GLY A 15 5.24 -19.58 9.76
C GLY A 15 5.32 -18.07 9.58
N ALA A 16 6.41 -17.52 9.04
CA ALA A 16 6.54 -16.08 8.84
C ALA A 16 5.51 -15.56 7.83
N ALA A 17 4.80 -14.50 8.22
CA ALA A 17 3.92 -13.76 7.34
C ALA A 17 3.98 -12.26 7.64
N TYR A 18 3.66 -11.47 6.63
CA TYR A 18 3.66 -10.02 6.66
C TYR A 18 2.26 -9.55 6.30
N VAL A 19 1.65 -8.78 7.19
CA VAL A 19 0.28 -8.32 7.05
C VAL A 19 0.30 -6.82 6.82
N PHE A 20 -0.33 -6.41 5.72
CA PHE A 20 -0.61 -5.02 5.41
C PHE A 20 -2.04 -4.75 5.85
N GLY A 21 -2.23 -3.92 6.88
CA GLY A 21 -3.54 -3.44 7.30
C GLY A 21 -3.88 -2.17 6.53
N LEU A 22 -5.08 -2.07 6.00
CA LEU A 22 -5.57 -0.88 5.31
C LEU A 22 -6.83 -0.33 5.97
N ASP A 23 -6.88 0.99 6.14
CA ASP A 23 -8.13 1.71 6.39
C ASP A 23 -8.71 2.15 5.05
N VAL A 24 -9.86 1.55 4.68
CA VAL A 24 -10.61 1.88 3.46
C VAL A 24 -11.86 2.73 3.74
N GLY A 25 -11.98 3.26 4.97
CA GLY A 25 -13.06 4.12 5.43
C GLY A 25 -14.14 3.42 6.23
N GLY A 26 -15.19 4.16 6.61
CA GLY A 26 -16.28 3.66 7.43
C GLY A 26 -15.98 3.81 8.92
N SER A 27 -16.42 2.87 9.75
CA SER A 27 -16.18 2.92 11.19
C SER A 27 -14.71 2.65 11.51
N THR A 28 -14.10 3.52 12.31
CA THR A 28 -12.73 3.34 12.82
C THR A 28 -12.65 2.03 13.61
N ASN A 29 -11.71 1.16 13.22
CA ASN A 29 -11.42 -0.08 13.91
C ASN A 29 -9.96 -0.03 14.38
N ALA A 30 -9.72 -0.05 15.69
CA ALA A 30 -8.39 0.03 16.32
C ALA A 30 -8.03 -1.30 17.01
N PRO A 31 -7.73 -2.37 16.25
CA PRO A 31 -7.61 -3.73 16.77
C PRO A 31 -6.43 -3.93 17.73
N PHE A 32 -5.48 -2.99 17.76
CA PHE A 32 -4.29 -3.05 18.62
C PHE A 32 -4.32 -2.02 19.77
N ALA A 33 -5.47 -1.41 20.04
CA ALA A 33 -5.63 -0.50 21.17
C ALA A 33 -5.28 -1.17 22.52
N SER A 34 -5.59 -2.46 22.68
CA SER A 34 -5.31 -3.23 23.90
C SER A 34 -3.82 -3.52 24.14
N VAL A 35 -2.97 -3.39 23.12
CA VAL A 35 -1.51 -3.52 23.23
C VAL A 35 -0.81 -2.16 23.18
N GLY A 36 -1.53 -1.07 23.43
CA GLY A 36 -0.97 0.28 23.50
C GLY A 36 -0.77 0.95 22.15
N LEU A 37 -1.37 0.42 21.08
CA LEU A 37 -1.27 0.97 19.71
C LEU A 37 -2.64 1.44 19.19
N PRO A 38 -3.29 2.44 19.82
CA PRO A 38 -4.62 2.90 19.41
C PRO A 38 -4.62 3.64 18.06
N GLY A 39 -3.46 4.12 17.60
CA GLY A 39 -3.29 4.80 16.32
C GLY A 39 -3.25 3.86 15.11
N VAL A 40 -3.13 2.55 15.33
CA VAL A 40 -3.19 1.56 14.25
C VAL A 40 -4.64 1.22 13.98
N THR A 41 -5.17 1.74 12.87
CA THR A 41 -6.56 1.57 12.48
C THR A 41 -6.68 0.93 11.10
N PHE A 42 -7.39 -0.18 10.98
CA PHE A 42 -7.63 -0.81 9.68
C PHE A 42 -8.85 -1.72 9.73
N ASN A 43 -9.44 -1.96 8.57
CA ASN A 43 -10.64 -2.79 8.40
C ASN A 43 -10.57 -3.67 7.15
N SER A 44 -9.38 -3.76 6.55
CA SER A 44 -8.99 -4.68 5.50
C SER A 44 -7.55 -5.12 5.72
N THR A 45 -7.20 -6.33 5.27
CA THR A 45 -5.83 -6.84 5.37
C THR A 45 -5.41 -7.59 4.11
N VAL A 46 -4.13 -7.46 3.77
CA VAL A 46 -3.43 -8.30 2.80
C VAL A 46 -2.34 -9.05 3.56
N THR A 47 -2.38 -10.37 3.53
CA THR A 47 -1.37 -11.22 4.18
C THR A 47 -0.50 -11.88 3.13
N LEU A 48 0.82 -11.72 3.25
CA LEU A 48 1.82 -12.37 2.41
C LEU A 48 2.62 -13.34 3.27
N ARG A 49 2.76 -14.60 2.87
CA ARG A 49 3.41 -15.66 3.64
C ARG A 49 4.74 -16.08 3.02
N ALA A 50 5.67 -16.50 3.88
CA ALA A 50 7.01 -16.93 3.48
C ALA A 50 7.03 -18.24 2.64
N ASP A 51 5.92 -18.95 2.56
CA ASP A 51 5.72 -20.14 1.71
C ASP A 51 5.31 -19.82 0.26
N GLY A 52 5.22 -18.54 -0.10
CA GLY A 52 4.80 -18.08 -1.43
C GLY A 52 3.28 -17.91 -1.59
N THR A 53 2.49 -18.19 -0.55
CA THR A 53 1.04 -17.96 -0.55
C THR A 53 0.68 -16.61 0.06
N GLY A 54 -0.54 -16.15 -0.18
CA GLY A 54 -1.06 -14.93 0.43
C GLY A 54 -2.58 -14.86 0.33
N SER A 55 -3.19 -13.88 1.00
CA SER A 55 -4.63 -13.69 0.99
C SER A 55 -5.06 -12.24 1.19
N ILE A 56 -6.18 -11.87 0.55
CA ILE A 56 -6.95 -10.66 0.84
C ILE A 56 -8.42 -11.05 1.06
N GLY A 57 -8.87 -10.93 2.31
CA GLY A 57 -10.12 -11.57 2.72
C GLY A 57 -10.11 -13.07 2.38
N ALA A 58 -11.13 -13.54 1.66
CA ALA A 58 -11.23 -14.93 1.20
C ALA A 58 -10.45 -15.22 -0.10
N ASN A 59 -9.88 -14.20 -0.76
CA ASN A 59 -9.22 -14.37 -2.05
C ASN A 59 -7.75 -14.73 -1.86
N ALA A 60 -7.30 -15.79 -2.51
CA ALA A 60 -5.88 -16.15 -2.55
C ALA A 60 -5.10 -15.19 -3.45
N VAL A 61 -3.87 -14.86 -3.05
CA VAL A 61 -2.91 -14.12 -3.88
C VAL A 61 -1.57 -14.82 -3.87
N THR A 62 -0.79 -14.67 -4.94
CA THR A 62 0.58 -15.19 -5.00
C THR A 62 1.52 -14.22 -4.31
N THR A 63 2.44 -14.75 -3.51
CA THR A 63 3.48 -13.98 -2.85
C THR A 63 4.83 -14.26 -3.49
N HIS A 64 5.58 -13.21 -3.78
CA HIS A 64 6.92 -13.27 -4.32
C HIS A 64 7.94 -12.89 -3.26
N ILE A 65 9.05 -13.63 -3.20
CA ILE A 65 10.12 -13.43 -2.22
C ILE A 65 11.44 -13.34 -2.96
N VAL A 66 12.21 -12.28 -2.69
CA VAL A 66 13.56 -12.08 -3.22
C VAL A 66 14.45 -11.64 -2.06
N GLY A 67 15.31 -12.53 -1.58
CA GLY A 67 16.16 -12.29 -0.43
C GLY A 67 15.35 -11.95 0.83
N ASN A 68 15.47 -10.69 1.28
CA ASN A 68 14.75 -10.14 2.42
C ASN A 68 13.50 -9.33 2.03
N GLN A 69 13.08 -9.34 0.77
CA GLN A 69 11.88 -8.65 0.30
C GLN A 69 10.75 -9.63 0.03
N ILE A 70 9.53 -9.22 0.38
CA ILE A 70 8.29 -9.94 0.10
C ILE A 70 7.28 -8.99 -0.51
N PHE A 71 6.61 -9.42 -1.59
CA PHE A 71 5.66 -8.57 -2.30
C PHE A 71 4.59 -9.34 -3.06
N SER A 72 3.50 -8.64 -3.38
CA SER A 72 2.44 -9.12 -4.24
C SER A 72 1.74 -7.96 -4.95
N THR A 73 1.30 -8.18 -6.18
CA THR A 73 0.40 -7.27 -6.90
C THR A 73 -1.03 -7.76 -6.72
N VAL A 74 -1.84 -6.93 -6.09
CA VAL A 74 -3.24 -7.21 -5.78
C VAL A 74 -4.11 -6.23 -6.56
N SER A 75 -5.19 -6.73 -7.16
CA SER A 75 -6.17 -5.89 -7.85
C SER A 75 -6.86 -4.94 -6.86
N ALA A 76 -6.98 -3.67 -7.24
CA ALA A 76 -7.70 -2.68 -6.45
C ALA A 76 -9.19 -3.03 -6.26
N ALA A 77 -9.77 -3.82 -7.16
CA ALA A 77 -11.16 -4.30 -7.03
C ALA A 77 -11.37 -5.18 -5.78
N LEU A 78 -10.30 -5.79 -5.25
CA LEU A 78 -10.34 -6.58 -4.02
C LEU A 78 -10.27 -5.71 -2.75
N LEU A 79 -10.12 -4.39 -2.90
CA LEU A 79 -10.09 -3.39 -1.82
C LEU A 79 -11.23 -2.37 -2.00
N PRO A 80 -12.50 -2.82 -1.97
CA PRO A 80 -13.64 -1.92 -2.15
C PRO A 80 -13.68 -0.87 -1.03
N SER A 81 -14.09 0.34 -1.40
CA SER A 81 -14.24 1.43 -0.44
C SER A 81 -15.34 1.15 0.57
N LYS A 82 -15.11 1.58 1.81
CA LYS A 82 -16.11 1.65 2.88
C LYS A 82 -16.42 3.08 3.31
N GLY A 83 -15.96 4.08 2.56
CA GLY A 83 -16.20 5.49 2.85
C GLY A 83 -15.04 6.42 2.52
N LEU A 84 -13.84 5.89 2.22
CA LEU A 84 -12.71 6.69 1.74
C LEU A 84 -12.57 6.55 0.23
N ALA A 85 -12.14 7.61 -0.45
CA ALA A 85 -11.65 7.46 -1.82
C ALA A 85 -10.36 6.64 -1.79
N PHE A 86 -10.08 5.90 -2.86
CA PHE A 86 -8.90 5.02 -2.93
C PHE A 86 -7.58 5.77 -2.64
N LYS A 87 -7.49 7.05 -3.06
CA LYS A 87 -6.34 7.93 -2.79
C LYS A 87 -6.16 8.29 -1.31
N ASP A 88 -7.21 8.15 -0.51
CA ASP A 88 -7.25 8.52 0.90
C ASP A 88 -7.09 7.29 1.81
N TYR A 89 -6.90 6.10 1.23
CA TYR A 89 -6.58 4.91 2.00
C TYR A 89 -5.26 5.09 2.75
N THR A 90 -5.24 4.62 3.98
CA THR A 90 -4.03 4.58 4.81
C THR A 90 -3.68 3.14 5.12
N TRP A 91 -2.42 2.88 5.48
CA TRP A 91 -1.98 1.51 5.71
C TRP A 91 -0.88 1.39 6.77
N THR A 92 -0.75 0.23 7.37
CA THR A 92 0.40 -0.15 8.21
C THR A 92 0.88 -1.55 7.81
N VAL A 93 2.10 -1.92 8.19
CA VAL A 93 2.59 -3.29 8.03
C VAL A 93 3.15 -3.83 9.33
N TRP A 94 2.89 -5.11 9.58
CA TRP A 94 3.49 -5.84 10.68
C TRP A 94 3.82 -7.26 10.27
N SER A 95 4.74 -7.88 10.99
CA SER A 95 5.06 -9.30 10.81
C SER A 95 4.38 -10.16 11.88
N ILE A 96 4.04 -11.38 11.50
CA ILE A 96 3.45 -12.39 12.39
C ILE A 96 4.13 -13.75 12.26
N ASP A 97 4.05 -14.55 13.32
CA ASP A 97 4.15 -16.00 13.24
C ASP A 97 2.76 -16.63 13.11
N ASN A 98 2.43 -17.10 11.91
CA ASN A 98 1.12 -17.68 11.59
C ASN A 98 0.85 -19.03 12.31
N ARG A 99 1.83 -19.57 13.05
CA ARG A 99 1.69 -20.78 13.88
C ARG A 99 1.24 -20.46 15.30
N VAL A 100 1.40 -19.21 15.75
CA VAL A 100 1.06 -18.75 17.11
C VAL A 100 -0.33 -18.11 17.09
N GLN A 101 -1.15 -18.30 18.12
CA GLN A 101 -2.47 -17.66 18.24
C GLN A 101 -2.44 -16.45 19.19
N GLY A 102 -3.41 -15.55 19.03
CA GLY A 102 -3.52 -14.36 19.87
C GLY A 102 -2.43 -13.33 19.63
N LEU A 103 -2.29 -12.37 20.54
CA LEU A 103 -1.39 -11.21 20.40
C LEU A 103 0.10 -11.60 20.38
N GLY A 104 0.47 -12.73 20.98
CA GLY A 104 1.86 -13.22 20.99
C GLY A 104 2.40 -13.61 19.61
N ARG A 105 1.56 -13.64 18.57
CA ARG A 105 2.02 -13.84 17.19
C ARG A 105 2.66 -12.61 16.57
N LEU A 106 2.36 -11.42 17.09
CA LEU A 106 2.77 -10.13 16.51
C LEU A 106 4.24 -9.92 16.83
N ALA A 107 5.09 -9.88 15.80
CA ALA A 107 6.54 -9.80 16.00
C ALA A 107 7.09 -8.38 15.89
N ASP A 108 6.53 -7.53 15.01
CA ASP A 108 7.01 -6.16 14.80
C ASP A 108 5.97 -5.31 14.05
N PHE A 109 5.78 -4.03 14.44
CA PHE A 109 4.92 -3.03 13.78
C PHE A 109 5.75 -1.91 13.19
N ALA A 110 5.53 -1.60 11.90
CA ALA A 110 6.13 -0.44 11.27
C ALA A 110 5.07 0.29 10.42
N PRO A 111 4.50 1.43 10.87
CA PRO A 111 4.68 2.21 12.11
C PRO A 111 3.60 1.90 13.19
N ASP A 112 3.70 2.56 14.35
CA ASP A 112 2.72 2.55 15.46
C ASP A 112 1.39 3.29 15.14
N ALA A 113 1.29 3.82 13.92
CA ALA A 113 0.09 4.41 13.34
C ALA A 113 0.03 4.12 11.83
N ASN A 114 -1.10 4.44 11.20
CA ASN A 114 -1.23 4.32 9.76
C ASN A 114 -0.40 5.35 8.98
N ILE A 115 0.20 4.89 7.89
CA ILE A 115 0.90 5.67 6.87
C ILE A 115 -0.12 6.20 5.86
N THR A 116 -0.05 7.50 5.58
CA THR A 116 -0.79 8.13 4.48
C THR A 116 0.01 8.01 3.17
N VAL A 117 -0.68 7.75 2.06
CA VAL A 117 -0.07 7.75 0.74
C VAL A 117 -0.40 9.08 0.07
N SER A 118 0.60 9.93 -0.14
CA SER A 118 0.45 11.11 -1.00
C SER A 118 0.59 10.72 -2.46
N ALA A 119 -0.36 11.11 -3.31
CA ALA A 119 -0.18 11.00 -4.75
C ALA A 119 1.04 11.82 -5.18
N VAL A 120 2.05 11.16 -5.74
CA VAL A 120 3.18 11.82 -6.39
C VAL A 120 2.86 11.89 -7.88
N PRO A 121 2.71 13.09 -8.47
CA PRO A 121 2.47 13.17 -9.91
C PRO A 121 3.66 12.55 -10.66
N GLU A 122 3.36 11.67 -11.60
CA GLU A 122 4.37 10.97 -12.38
C GLU A 122 5.16 11.99 -13.24
N ALA A 123 6.46 11.75 -13.44
CA ALA A 123 7.31 12.64 -14.24
C ALA A 123 6.73 12.91 -15.64
N ASP A 124 6.07 11.91 -16.22
CA ASP A 124 5.42 12.00 -17.52
C ASP A 124 4.19 12.92 -17.52
N SER A 125 3.48 13.05 -16.39
CA SER A 125 2.38 14.00 -16.26
C SER A 125 2.89 15.44 -16.34
N TYR A 126 4.05 15.73 -15.75
CA TYR A 126 4.71 17.02 -15.90
C TYR A 126 5.25 17.25 -17.31
N ALA A 127 5.82 16.22 -17.93
CA ALA A 127 6.28 16.31 -19.32
C ALA A 127 5.12 16.63 -20.27
N MET A 128 3.96 15.98 -20.09
CA MET A 128 2.76 16.24 -20.87
C MET A 128 2.16 17.63 -20.60
N LEU A 129 2.19 18.10 -19.34
CA LEU A 129 1.80 19.47 -19.01
C LEU A 129 2.71 20.49 -19.69
N LEU A 130 4.03 20.31 -19.63
CA LEU A 130 5.00 21.19 -20.28
C LEU A 130 4.86 21.17 -21.80
N ALA A 131 4.65 19.99 -22.40
CA ALA A 131 4.38 19.86 -23.83
C ALA A 131 3.09 20.61 -24.22
N GLY A 132 2.01 20.45 -23.45
CA GLY A 132 0.76 21.17 -23.64
C GLY A 132 0.92 22.68 -23.58
N LEU A 133 1.60 23.19 -22.55
CA LEU A 133 1.89 24.61 -22.39
C LEU A 133 2.81 25.14 -23.51
N GLY A 134 3.80 24.37 -23.94
CA GLY A 134 4.69 24.72 -25.04
C GLY A 134 3.93 24.86 -26.38
N MET A 135 2.99 23.95 -26.66
CA MET A 135 2.14 24.02 -27.84
C MET A 135 1.23 25.25 -27.81
N LEU A 136 0.58 25.53 -26.68
CA LEU A 136 -0.27 26.70 -26.50
C LEU A 136 0.52 28.00 -26.72
N GLY A 137 1.73 28.10 -26.14
CA GLY A 137 2.63 29.23 -26.35
C GLY A 137 3.03 29.41 -27.81
N MET A 138 3.33 28.33 -28.54
CA MET A 138 3.64 28.38 -29.97
C MET A 138 2.45 28.87 -30.81
N VAL A 139 1.23 28.39 -30.55
CA VAL A 139 0.03 28.82 -31.26
C VAL A 139 -0.26 30.30 -31.03
N ALA A 140 -0.17 30.75 -29.77
CA ALA A 140 -0.35 32.17 -29.43
C ALA A 140 0.67 33.06 -30.17
N ARG A 141 1.95 32.65 -30.21
CA ARG A 141 3.01 33.38 -30.93
C ARG A 141 2.78 33.44 -32.45
N ARG A 142 2.22 32.39 -33.05
CA ARG A 142 1.91 32.39 -34.49
C ARG A 142 0.75 33.32 -34.83
N ARG A 143 -0.24 33.42 -33.94
CA ARG A 143 -1.40 34.31 -34.14
C ARG A 143 -1.01 35.77 -34.02
N SER A 144 -0.18 36.15 -33.05
CA SER A 144 0.24 37.55 -32.89
C SER A 144 1.06 38.08 -34.08
N ARG A 145 1.76 37.20 -34.80
CA ARG A 145 2.53 37.57 -36.00
C ARG A 145 1.69 37.75 -37.27
N LYS A 146 0.42 37.33 -37.27
CA LYS A 146 -0.51 37.52 -38.41
C LYS A 146 -1.34 38.81 -38.30
N THR A 147 -1.19 39.59 -37.23
CA THR A 147 -1.96 40.82 -36.98
C THR A 147 -1.13 42.10 -37.24
N VAL A 148 -0.13 42.03 -38.12
CA VAL A 148 0.61 43.17 -38.66
C VAL A 148 0.54 43.11 -40.18
#